data_AF-A0A1C3XP91-F1
#
_entry.id   AF-A0A1C3XP91-F1
#
_cell.length_a   1.000
_cell.length_b   1.000
_cell.length_c   1.000
_cell.angle_alpha   90.00
_cell.angle_beta   90.00
_cell.angle_gamma   90.00
#
_symmetry.space_group_name_H-M   'P 1'
#
loop_
_entity.id
_entity.type
_entity.pdbx_description
1 polymer ?
#
loop_
_entity_poly.entity_id
_entity_poly.type
_entity_poly.pdbx_seq_one_letter_code
_entity_poly.pdbx_strand_id
1 'polypeptide(L)'
;MGLPLFTGCKNRVHVWQTGGYFLQSHIYWGFLICILTGMRPGEVGQLKCADIRTDGEFYYFDLRPFDARNGRIAVKDLRNLKTNAAGRVIPINPLLIELGLLDRMQDLMDQQEERLFPEWNAYTRKDGRICWSQPLSKSWQYVKAKLKLNRADLTLYSTRHLMADWLDNGAIAQRTRDRILGHVSDVRGRYGRKGILDPQIAAKIETLEPRVIKQMKEILLAGKSRADAGELTMLKTYRPSR
;
A
#
# COMPACT_ATOMS: atom_id res chain seq x y z
N MET A 1 -15.48 -0.81 -16.99
CA MET A 1 -14.30 -1.20 -17.78
C MET A 1 -13.08 -1.14 -16.87
N GLY A 2 -12.38 -2.26 -16.66
CA GLY A 2 -11.18 -2.29 -15.82
C GLY A 2 -9.99 -1.59 -16.49
N LEU A 3 -9.12 -0.94 -15.72
CA LEU A 3 -7.88 -0.37 -16.26
C LEU A 3 -6.90 -1.50 -16.63
N PRO A 4 -6.19 -1.44 -17.78
CA PRO A 4 -5.31 -2.51 -18.24
C PRO A 4 -4.24 -2.98 -17.25
N LEU A 5 -3.77 -2.09 -16.36
CA LEU A 5 -2.84 -2.45 -15.29
C LEU A 5 -3.38 -3.60 -14.41
N PHE A 6 -4.70 -3.67 -14.24
CA PHE A 6 -5.38 -4.62 -13.37
C PHE A 6 -5.97 -5.82 -14.10
N THR A 7 -6.13 -5.75 -15.42
CA THR A 7 -6.89 -6.75 -16.22
C THR A 7 -6.15 -7.32 -17.42
N GLY A 8 -4.93 -6.87 -17.69
CA GLY A 8 -4.11 -7.32 -18.82
C GLY A 8 -3.50 -6.14 -19.58
N CYS A 9 -2.18 -6.00 -19.51
CA CYS A 9 -1.44 -4.90 -20.10
C CYS A 9 -0.56 -5.32 -21.28
N LYS A 10 -0.14 -4.33 -22.07
CA LYS A 10 0.67 -4.55 -23.28
C LYS A 10 2.09 -5.04 -23.00
N ASN A 11 2.73 -4.49 -21.96
CA ASN A 11 4.06 -4.88 -21.49
C ASN A 11 4.42 -4.10 -20.21
N ARG A 12 5.66 -4.25 -19.73
CA ARG A 12 6.22 -3.60 -18.53
C ARG A 12 6.22 -2.07 -18.54
N VAL A 13 6.30 -1.47 -19.72
CA VAL A 13 6.38 -0.02 -19.89
C VAL A 13 5.00 0.55 -20.15
N HIS A 14 4.21 -0.13 -20.98
CA HIS A 14 2.88 0.30 -21.42
C HIS A 14 1.79 -0.35 -20.57
N VAL A 15 1.91 -0.24 -19.26
CA VAL A 15 1.02 -0.91 -18.29
C VAL A 15 -0.44 -0.44 -18.39
N TRP A 16 -0.67 0.73 -18.97
CA TRP A 16 -2.01 1.28 -19.17
C TRP A 16 -2.62 0.98 -20.55
N GLN A 17 -1.92 0.28 -21.44
CA GLN A 17 -2.47 -0.17 -22.72
C GLN A 17 -2.88 -1.63 -22.59
N THR A 18 -4.01 -2.02 -23.17
CA THR A 18 -4.49 -3.41 -23.15
C THR A 18 -3.48 -4.34 -23.82
N GLY A 19 -3.31 -5.54 -23.28
CA GLY A 19 -2.55 -6.61 -23.89
C GLY A 19 -2.62 -7.92 -23.11
N GLY A 20 -1.84 -8.90 -23.56
CA GLY A 20 -1.87 -10.27 -23.05
C GLY A 20 -0.97 -10.55 -21.85
N TYR A 21 -0.49 -9.53 -21.14
CA TYR A 21 0.40 -9.72 -19.99
C TYR A 21 -0.24 -9.31 -18.68
N PHE A 22 0.01 -10.06 -17.61
CA PHE A 22 -0.37 -9.67 -16.25
C PHE A 22 0.88 -9.25 -15.47
N LEU A 23 0.85 -8.05 -14.90
CA LEU A 23 2.01 -7.45 -14.23
C LEU A 23 1.60 -6.78 -12.93
N GLN A 24 1.97 -7.38 -11.81
CA GLN A 24 1.75 -6.83 -10.48
C GLN A 24 2.91 -5.92 -10.05
N SER A 25 3.18 -4.87 -10.83
CA SER A 25 4.26 -3.90 -10.59
C SER A 25 4.11 -3.11 -9.28
N HIS A 26 5.17 -2.39 -8.90
CA HIS A 26 5.11 -1.36 -7.85
C HIS A 26 3.94 -0.36 -8.03
N ILE A 27 3.51 -0.05 -9.26
CA ILE A 27 2.34 0.82 -9.51
C ILE A 27 1.04 0.08 -9.17
N TYR A 28 0.93 -1.19 -9.57
CA TYR A 28 -0.22 -2.06 -9.27
C TYR A 28 -0.45 -2.12 -7.76
N TRP A 29 0.57 -2.55 -7.01
CA TRP A 29 0.49 -2.64 -5.55
C TRP A 29 0.39 -1.27 -4.88
N GLY A 30 1.10 -0.27 -5.41
CA GLY A 30 1.06 1.10 -4.91
C GLY A 30 -0.35 1.66 -4.82
N PHE A 31 -1.15 1.51 -5.89
CA PHE A 31 -2.55 1.94 -5.88
C PHE A 31 -3.40 1.13 -4.91
N LEU A 32 -3.30 -0.20 -4.95
CA LEU A 32 -4.15 -1.07 -4.13
C LEU A 32 -3.88 -0.88 -2.64
N ILE A 33 -2.62 -0.82 -2.23
CA ILE A 33 -2.25 -0.57 -0.83
C ILE A 33 -2.75 0.81 -0.39
N CYS A 34 -2.53 1.87 -1.17
CA CYS A 34 -3.03 3.21 -0.82
C CYS A 34 -4.56 3.22 -0.64
N ILE A 35 -5.31 2.60 -1.56
CA ILE A 35 -6.78 2.57 -1.51
C ILE A 35 -7.29 1.75 -0.33
N LEU A 36 -6.76 0.54 -0.13
CA LEU A 36 -7.29 -0.42 0.84
C LEU A 36 -6.80 -0.18 2.28
N THR A 37 -5.80 0.67 2.47
CA THR A 37 -5.21 0.91 3.80
C THR A 37 -5.11 2.39 4.19
N GLY A 38 -5.25 3.32 3.24
CA GLY A 38 -5.01 4.75 3.48
C GLY A 38 -3.53 5.12 3.74
N MET A 39 -2.59 4.19 3.47
CA MET A 39 -1.16 4.46 3.51
C MET A 39 -0.76 5.56 2.52
N ARG A 40 0.19 6.40 2.92
CA ARG A 40 0.70 7.46 2.03
C ARG A 40 1.55 6.82 0.93
N PRO A 41 1.51 7.33 -0.33
CA PRO A 41 2.32 6.77 -1.42
C PRO A 41 3.82 6.70 -1.11
N GLY A 42 4.34 7.68 -0.36
CA GLY A 42 5.73 7.68 0.06
C GLY A 42 6.07 6.61 1.11
N GLU A 43 5.11 6.22 1.95
CA GLU A 43 5.27 5.11 2.90
C GLU A 43 5.26 3.78 2.13
N VAL A 44 4.32 3.60 1.18
CA VAL A 44 4.22 2.40 0.35
C VAL A 44 5.50 2.14 -0.44
N GLY A 45 6.09 3.18 -1.05
CA GLY A 45 7.34 3.04 -1.80
C GLY A 45 8.57 2.65 -0.96
N GLN A 46 8.48 2.78 0.36
CA GLN A 46 9.54 2.45 1.32
C GLN A 46 9.32 1.11 2.04
N LEU A 47 8.19 0.43 1.82
CA LEU A 47 7.87 -0.83 2.48
C LEU A 47 8.97 -1.87 2.25
N LYS A 48 9.32 -2.56 3.33
CA LYS A 48 10.19 -3.73 3.36
C LYS A 48 9.37 -5.00 3.50
N CYS A 49 9.94 -6.13 3.08
CA CYS A 49 9.31 -7.43 3.31
C CYS A 49 9.07 -7.67 4.81
N ALA A 50 10.03 -7.27 5.65
CA ALA A 50 9.95 -7.37 7.11
C ALA A 50 8.87 -6.49 7.77
N ASP A 51 8.29 -5.52 7.05
CA ASP A 51 7.21 -4.69 7.56
C ASP A 51 5.86 -5.42 7.50
N ILE A 52 5.74 -6.51 6.74
CA ILE A 52 4.55 -7.37 6.74
C ILE A 52 4.72 -8.40 7.85
N ARG A 53 3.81 -8.41 8.82
CA ARG A 53 3.86 -9.28 9.99
C ARG A 53 2.49 -9.89 10.25
N THR A 54 2.49 -10.92 11.09
CA THR A 54 1.28 -11.53 11.64
C THR A 54 1.52 -11.89 13.10
N ASP A 55 0.47 -11.87 13.90
CA ASP A 55 0.43 -12.42 15.27
C ASP A 55 -0.31 -13.77 15.32
N GLY A 56 -0.69 -14.33 14.17
CA GLY A 56 -1.45 -15.56 14.03
C GLY A 56 -2.94 -15.34 13.76
N GLU A 57 -3.47 -14.14 14.00
CA GLU A 57 -4.89 -13.84 13.77
C GLU A 57 -5.11 -13.07 12.47
N PHE A 58 -4.28 -12.06 12.21
CA PHE A 58 -4.33 -11.28 10.97
C PHE A 58 -2.95 -10.87 10.49
N TYR A 59 -2.89 -10.43 9.23
CA TYR A 59 -1.69 -9.82 8.66
C TYR A 59 -1.77 -8.29 8.74
N TYR A 60 -0.63 -7.65 9.02
CA TYR A 60 -0.56 -6.20 9.14
C TYR A 60 0.77 -5.63 8.64
N PHE A 61 0.73 -4.37 8.21
CA PHE A 61 1.91 -3.54 8.02
C PHE A 61 2.33 -2.92 9.35
N ASP A 62 3.55 -3.21 9.79
CA ASP A 62 4.19 -2.62 10.98
C ASP A 62 5.08 -1.44 10.58
N LEU A 63 4.52 -0.23 10.57
CA LEU A 63 5.27 0.99 10.24
C LEU A 63 5.88 1.64 11.47
N ARG A 64 5.84 0.98 12.64
CA ARG A 64 6.51 1.49 13.83
C ARG A 64 8.02 1.48 13.56
N PRO A 65 8.76 2.52 13.97
CA PRO A 65 10.21 2.48 13.89
C PRO A 65 10.68 1.32 14.78
N PHE A 66 11.06 0.20 14.15
CA PHE A 66 11.58 -0.97 14.85
C PHE A 66 13.10 -0.88 14.88
N ASP A 67 13.67 -0.90 16.08
CA ASP A 67 15.10 -1.14 16.28
C ASP A 67 15.26 -2.22 17.35
N ALA A 68 15.40 -3.47 16.92
CA ALA A 68 15.72 -4.60 17.81
C ALA A 68 17.22 -4.84 17.95
N ARG A 69 18.09 -4.09 17.25
CA ARG A 69 19.54 -4.30 17.32
C ARG A 69 20.28 -3.15 18.00
N ASN A 70 19.75 -1.92 17.97
CA ASN A 70 20.32 -0.78 18.65
C ASN A 70 19.27 -0.13 19.55
N GLY A 71 19.48 -0.20 20.86
CA GLY A 71 18.74 0.62 21.80
C GLY A 71 18.81 2.09 21.36
N ARG A 72 17.63 2.67 21.14
CA ARG A 72 17.38 4.11 20.89
C ARG A 72 18.03 4.64 19.60
N ILE A 73 17.20 4.81 18.58
CA ILE A 73 17.49 5.58 17.36
C ILE A 73 18.11 6.94 17.72
N ALA A 74 19.21 7.30 17.03
CA ALA A 74 19.84 8.60 17.20
C ALA A 74 18.85 9.74 16.88
N VAL A 75 18.83 10.77 17.71
CA VAL A 75 17.91 11.93 17.63
C VAL A 75 17.91 12.62 16.25
N LYS A 76 19.00 12.47 15.49
CA LYS A 76 19.13 12.99 14.11
C LYS A 76 18.24 12.27 13.09
N ASP A 77 18.04 10.95 13.21
CA ASP A 77 17.23 10.15 12.28
C ASP A 77 15.73 10.28 12.59
N LEU A 78 15.41 10.56 13.86
CA LEU A 78 14.08 11.01 14.31
C LEU A 78 13.62 12.35 13.70
N ARG A 79 14.55 13.23 13.28
CA ARG A 79 14.22 14.55 12.71
C ARG A 79 13.84 14.52 11.22
N ASN A 80 14.35 13.54 10.47
CA ASN A 80 13.93 13.32 9.07
C ASN A 80 12.59 12.58 8.96
N LEU A 81 12.21 11.83 10.01
CA LEU A 81 10.85 11.40 10.27
C LEU A 81 10.03 12.58 10.80
N LYS A 82 9.71 13.55 9.93
CA LYS A 82 8.79 14.63 10.33
C LYS A 82 7.46 14.02 10.79
N THR A 83 7.29 14.09 12.11
CA THR A 83 6.18 13.67 12.96
C THR A 83 6.28 12.25 13.51
N ASN A 84 6.35 12.15 14.84
CA ASN A 84 6.07 10.98 15.67
C ASN A 84 4.71 10.30 15.39
N ALA A 85 3.94 10.75 14.38
CA ALA A 85 2.68 10.19 13.89
C ALA A 85 2.88 9.08 12.84
N ALA A 86 4.11 8.81 12.40
CA ALA A 86 4.41 7.81 11.38
C ALA A 86 4.27 6.35 11.87
N GLY A 87 4.69 6.09 13.12
CA GLY A 87 4.71 4.74 13.69
C GLY A 87 3.32 4.22 14.04
N ARG A 88 2.87 3.18 13.32
CA ARG A 88 1.54 2.56 13.50
C ARG A 88 1.49 1.15 12.92
N VAL A 89 0.46 0.40 13.30
CA VAL A 89 0.11 -0.90 12.75
C VAL A 89 -1.14 -0.73 11.88
N ILE A 90 -1.15 -1.33 10.69
CA ILE A 90 -2.26 -1.22 9.73
C ILE A 90 -2.65 -2.63 9.25
N PRO A 91 -3.88 -3.11 9.50
CA PRO A 91 -4.34 -4.39 8.96
C PRO A 91 -4.22 -4.44 7.45
N ILE A 92 -3.80 -5.60 6.93
CA ILE A 92 -3.77 -5.87 5.49
C ILE A 92 -5.15 -6.35 5.09
N ASN A 93 -5.78 -5.63 4.15
CA ASN A 93 -7.08 -6.03 3.63
C ASN A 93 -6.97 -7.43 2.95
N PRO A 94 -7.93 -8.36 3.18
CA PRO A 94 -7.90 -9.70 2.61
C PRO A 94 -7.74 -9.74 1.08
N LEU A 95 -8.28 -8.75 0.36
CA LEU A 95 -8.12 -8.66 -1.08
C LEU A 95 -6.65 -8.54 -1.51
N LEU A 96 -5.79 -7.88 -0.73
CA LEU A 96 -4.35 -7.82 -1.04
C LEU A 96 -3.70 -9.21 -0.90
N ILE A 97 -4.14 -9.99 0.08
CA ILE A 97 -3.68 -11.35 0.32
C ILE A 97 -4.15 -12.27 -0.81
N GLU A 98 -5.44 -12.22 -1.16
CA GLU A 98 -6.03 -12.98 -2.28
C GLU A 98 -5.34 -12.67 -3.62
N LEU A 99 -4.83 -11.44 -3.78
CA LEU A 99 -4.08 -11.04 -4.97
C LEU A 99 -2.61 -11.51 -4.97
N GLY A 100 -2.12 -12.12 -3.89
CA GLY A 100 -0.77 -12.68 -3.80
C GLY A 100 0.28 -11.73 -3.22
N LEU A 101 -0.11 -10.80 -2.34
CA LEU A 101 0.86 -9.92 -1.67
C LEU A 101 1.86 -10.70 -0.80
N LEU A 102 1.40 -11.76 -0.12
CA LEU A 102 2.26 -12.62 0.70
C LEU A 102 3.19 -13.48 -0.17
N ASP A 103 2.70 -13.99 -1.31
CA ASP A 103 3.53 -14.71 -2.27
C ASP A 103 4.67 -13.82 -2.78
N ARG A 104 4.35 -12.56 -3.11
CA ARG A 104 5.36 -11.58 -3.49
C ARG A 104 6.39 -11.36 -2.38
N MET A 105 5.94 -11.20 -1.13
CA MET A 105 6.84 -11.00 0.01
C MET A 105 7.80 -12.19 0.13
N GLN A 106 7.28 -13.42 0.07
CA GLN A 106 8.09 -14.63 0.17
C GLN A 106 9.08 -14.75 -0.99
N ASP A 107 8.61 -14.56 -2.24
CA ASP A 107 9.46 -14.59 -3.44
C ASP A 107 10.65 -13.63 -3.35
N LEU A 108 10.44 -12.44 -2.77
CA LEU A 108 11.48 -11.43 -2.58
C LEU A 108 12.44 -11.80 -1.44
N MET A 109 11.93 -12.33 -0.34
CA MET A 109 12.76 -12.83 0.76
C MET A 109 13.66 -13.98 0.33
N ASP A 110 13.15 -14.91 -0.48
CA ASP A 110 13.90 -16.02 -1.05
C ASP A 110 15.02 -15.52 -1.98
N GLN A 111 14.83 -14.36 -2.60
CA GLN A 111 15.83 -13.66 -3.41
C GLN A 111 16.75 -12.72 -2.60
N GLN A 112 16.65 -12.72 -1.27
CA GLN A 112 17.39 -11.84 -0.36
C GLN A 112 17.12 -10.33 -0.58
N GLU A 113 15.96 -9.99 -1.15
CA GLU A 113 15.53 -8.61 -1.34
C GLU A 113 14.90 -8.06 -0.05
N GLU A 114 15.42 -6.92 0.42
CA GLU A 114 14.89 -6.26 1.61
C GLU A 114 13.58 -5.50 1.32
N ARG A 115 13.49 -4.87 0.15
CA ARG A 115 12.38 -3.98 -0.23
C ARG A 115 11.24 -4.79 -0.82
N LEU A 116 10.00 -4.47 -0.44
CA LEU A 116 8.80 -5.08 -1.02
C LEU A 116 8.58 -4.67 -2.49
N PHE A 117 9.14 -3.51 -2.89
CA PHE A 117 9.12 -3.01 -4.26
C PHE A 117 10.53 -2.58 -4.69
N PRO A 118 11.45 -3.52 -4.99
CA PRO A 118 12.80 -3.18 -5.44
C PRO A 118 12.80 -2.32 -6.72
N GLU A 119 11.82 -2.55 -7.60
CA GLU A 119 11.66 -1.79 -8.84
C GLU A 119 11.12 -0.36 -8.65
N TRP A 120 10.78 0.02 -7.41
CA TRP A 120 10.30 1.36 -7.10
C TRP A 120 11.46 2.35 -7.00
N ASN A 121 11.63 3.14 -8.05
CA ASN A 121 12.65 4.17 -8.16
C ASN A 121 12.21 5.48 -7.50
N ALA A 122 12.87 5.87 -6.41
CA ALA A 122 12.64 7.17 -5.79
C ALA A 122 13.14 8.31 -6.70
N TYR A 123 12.50 9.48 -6.58
CA TYR A 123 12.96 10.68 -7.26
C TYR A 123 13.82 11.54 -6.33
N THR A 124 15.06 11.81 -6.69
CA THR A 124 15.90 12.77 -5.97
C THR A 124 15.65 14.17 -6.51
N ARG A 125 15.17 15.07 -5.66
CA ARG A 125 14.99 16.49 -5.99
C ARG A 125 16.33 17.19 -6.15
N LYS A 126 16.33 18.37 -6.79
CA LYS A 126 17.52 19.24 -6.91
C LYS A 126 18.15 19.61 -5.55
N ASP A 127 17.36 19.65 -4.48
CA ASP A 127 17.81 19.91 -3.10
C ASP A 127 18.32 18.65 -2.38
N GLY A 128 18.52 17.53 -3.08
CA GLY A 128 19.00 16.26 -2.54
C GLY A 128 17.93 15.43 -1.82
N ARG A 129 16.70 15.95 -1.65
CA ARG A 129 15.64 15.21 -0.94
C ARG A 129 15.08 14.07 -1.80
N ILE A 130 14.99 12.88 -1.21
CA ILE A 130 14.43 11.69 -1.83
C ILE A 130 12.90 11.71 -1.71
N CYS A 131 12.20 11.55 -2.83
CA CYS A 131 10.75 11.56 -2.94
C CYS A 131 10.22 10.21 -3.42
N TRP A 132 9.77 9.39 -2.46
CA TRP A 132 9.21 8.07 -2.71
C TRP A 132 7.81 8.10 -3.33
N SER A 133 7.03 9.17 -3.16
CA SER A 133 5.66 9.27 -3.70
C SER A 133 5.60 9.51 -5.21
N GLN A 134 6.72 9.82 -5.87
CA GLN A 134 6.72 10.34 -7.23
C GLN A 134 6.22 9.33 -8.29
N PRO A 135 6.61 8.04 -8.27
CA PRO A 135 6.16 7.08 -9.29
C PRO A 135 4.64 6.94 -9.33
N LEU A 136 4.01 6.85 -8.16
CA LEU A 136 2.55 6.78 -8.06
C LEU A 136 1.91 8.12 -8.44
N SER A 137 2.52 9.25 -8.05
CA SER A 137 2.01 10.59 -8.37
C SER A 137 1.99 10.84 -9.88
N LYS A 138 3.03 10.43 -10.62
CA LYS A 138 3.06 10.49 -12.09
C LYS A 138 2.01 9.58 -12.71
N SER A 139 1.91 8.35 -12.21
CA SER A 139 0.90 7.38 -12.64
C SER A 139 -0.51 7.91 -12.46
N TRP A 140 -0.77 8.62 -11.35
CA TRP A 140 -2.06 9.25 -11.08
C TRP A 140 -2.41 10.36 -12.06
N GLN A 141 -1.45 11.21 -12.45
CA GLN A 141 -1.71 12.22 -13.50
C GLN A 141 -2.11 11.58 -14.82
N TYR A 142 -1.45 10.48 -15.20
CA TYR A 142 -1.82 9.71 -16.37
C TYR A 142 -3.24 9.12 -16.26
N VAL A 143 -3.58 8.50 -15.12
CA VAL A 143 -4.92 7.95 -14.88
C VAL A 143 -6.00 9.03 -14.96
N LYS A 144 -5.78 10.20 -14.35
CA LYS A 144 -6.71 11.33 -14.44
C LYS A 144 -6.95 11.77 -15.87
N ALA A 145 -5.88 11.92 -16.66
CA ALA A 145 -6.00 12.31 -18.07
C ALA A 145 -6.76 11.24 -18.87
N LYS A 146 -6.42 9.97 -18.69
CA LYS A 146 -7.05 8.84 -19.40
C LYS A 146 -8.54 8.69 -19.06
N LEU A 147 -8.91 8.87 -17.80
CA LEU A 147 -10.28 8.77 -17.32
C LEU A 147 -11.05 10.09 -17.39
N LYS A 148 -10.43 11.17 -17.91
CA LYS A 148 -11.02 12.53 -18.01
C LYS A 148 -11.57 13.03 -16.67
N LEU A 149 -10.84 12.77 -15.58
CA LEU A 149 -11.20 13.20 -14.23
C LEU A 149 -10.82 14.68 -14.05
N ASN A 150 -11.81 15.57 -14.16
CA ASN A 150 -11.61 17.02 -14.15
C ASN A 150 -11.74 17.68 -12.76
N ARG A 151 -11.58 16.89 -11.68
CA ARG A 151 -11.65 17.37 -10.30
C ARG A 151 -10.27 17.78 -9.78
N ALA A 152 -10.09 19.07 -9.50
CA ALA A 152 -8.83 19.62 -8.99
C ALA A 152 -8.45 19.08 -7.61
N ASP A 153 -9.45 18.73 -6.79
CA ASP A 153 -9.30 18.21 -5.43
C ASP A 153 -8.96 16.70 -5.38
N LEU A 154 -9.07 16.00 -6.52
CA LEU A 154 -8.83 14.56 -6.57
C LEU A 154 -7.33 14.24 -6.71
N THR A 155 -6.72 13.94 -5.58
CA THR A 155 -5.29 13.58 -5.46
C THR A 155 -5.13 12.15 -4.96
N LEU A 156 -3.90 11.62 -4.98
CA LEU A 156 -3.62 10.34 -4.32
C LEU A 156 -3.95 10.37 -2.82
N TYR A 157 -3.90 11.54 -2.17
CA TYR A 157 -4.29 11.68 -0.77
C TYR A 157 -5.80 11.50 -0.55
N SER A 158 -6.62 11.61 -1.60
CA SER A 158 -8.06 11.30 -1.53
C SER A 158 -8.32 9.83 -1.18
N THR A 159 -7.38 8.91 -1.46
CA THR A 159 -7.49 7.49 -1.03
C THR A 159 -7.51 7.35 0.49
N ARG A 160 -6.77 8.21 1.19
CA ARG A 160 -6.73 8.23 2.64
C ARG A 160 -8.01 8.78 3.25
N HIS A 161 -8.59 9.82 2.64
CA HIS A 161 -9.90 10.33 3.03
C HIS A 161 -10.98 9.27 2.80
N LEU A 162 -10.95 8.58 1.66
CA LEU A 162 -11.84 7.46 1.38
C LEU A 162 -11.75 6.36 2.44
N MET A 163 -10.54 5.97 2.85
CA MET A 163 -10.35 5.01 3.95
C MET A 163 -10.89 5.57 5.28
N ALA A 164 -10.67 6.85 5.57
CA ALA A 164 -11.23 7.48 6.76
C ALA A 164 -12.76 7.41 6.79
N ASP A 165 -13.42 7.66 5.66
CA ASP A 165 -14.86 7.59 5.50
C ASP A 165 -15.39 6.16 5.65
N TRP A 166 -14.68 5.17 5.08
CA TRP A 166 -15.04 3.75 5.25
C TRP A 166 -14.97 3.30 6.71
N LEU A 167 -13.91 3.69 7.42
CA LEU A 167 -13.80 3.38 8.85
C LEU A 167 -14.89 4.08 9.67
N ASP A 168 -15.27 5.31 9.30
CA ASP A 168 -16.37 6.04 9.95
C ASP A 168 -17.70 5.33 9.78
N ASN A 169 -18.05 5.02 8.54
CA ASN A 169 -19.28 4.33 8.18
C ASN A 169 -19.34 2.92 8.78
N GLY A 170 -18.17 2.31 9.01
CA GLY A 170 -18.02 1.06 9.77
C GLY A 170 -18.19 1.21 11.28
N ALA A 171 -18.51 2.39 11.80
CA ALA A 171 -18.57 2.69 13.23
C ALA A 171 -17.28 2.29 13.98
N ILE A 172 -16.13 2.55 13.37
CA ILE A 172 -14.82 2.41 14.05
C ILE A 172 -14.57 3.69 14.85
N ALA A 173 -14.27 3.55 16.14
CA ALA A 173 -14.04 4.69 17.03
C ALA A 173 -12.97 5.65 16.48
N GLN A 174 -13.21 6.96 16.60
CA GLN A 174 -12.32 8.02 16.10
C GLN A 174 -10.86 7.82 16.52
N ARG A 175 -10.63 7.45 17.78
CA ARG A 175 -9.29 7.16 18.31
C ARG A 175 -8.57 6.06 17.53
N THR A 176 -9.28 5.02 17.10
CA THR A 176 -8.70 3.92 16.33
C THR A 176 -8.46 4.35 14.88
N ARG A 177 -9.40 5.11 14.28
CA ARG A 177 -9.21 5.73 12.95
C ARG A 177 -7.94 6.58 12.91
N ASP A 178 -7.75 7.43 13.91
CA ASP A 178 -6.58 8.29 14.03
C ASP A 178 -5.27 7.50 14.22
N ARG A 179 -5.32 6.36 14.91
CA ARG A 179 -4.16 5.44 15.04
C ARG A 179 -3.80 4.76 13.72
N ILE A 180 -4.78 4.23 12.99
CA ILE A 180 -4.58 3.52 11.72
C ILE A 180 -4.07 4.46 10.64
N LEU A 181 -4.69 5.64 10.55
CA LEU A 181 -4.29 6.63 9.57
C LEU A 181 -2.98 7.30 10.03
N GLY A 182 -2.79 7.55 11.33
CA GLY A 182 -1.69 8.37 11.84
C GLY A 182 -2.04 9.85 11.79
N HIS A 183 -3.25 10.20 12.23
CA HIS A 183 -3.64 11.57 12.55
C HIS A 183 -3.25 11.89 13.99
N VAL A 184 -2.80 13.12 14.24
CA VAL A 184 -2.39 13.55 15.58
C VAL A 184 -3.64 14.07 16.31
N SER A 185 -4.23 13.24 17.15
CA SER A 185 -5.23 13.69 18.14
C SER A 185 -4.55 13.86 19.51
N ASP A 186 -4.21 15.10 19.85
CA ASP A 186 -3.90 15.62 21.19
C ASP A 186 -2.73 15.01 22.02
N VAL A 187 -2.11 15.84 22.86
CA VAL A 187 -0.91 15.58 23.68
C VAL A 187 -1.13 14.43 24.67
N ARG A 188 -2.38 14.15 25.08
CA ARG A 188 -2.75 13.00 25.93
C ARG A 188 -2.74 11.65 25.19
N GLY A 189 -2.77 11.62 23.86
CA GLY A 189 -2.70 10.40 23.05
C GLY A 189 -1.30 9.76 22.95
N ARG A 190 -0.28 10.41 23.54
CA ARG A 190 1.13 9.99 23.46
C ARG A 190 1.43 8.71 24.25
N TYR A 191 0.67 8.42 25.31
CA TYR A 191 0.94 7.29 26.21
C TYR A 191 0.38 5.93 25.74
N GLY A 192 -0.46 5.91 24.70
CA GLY A 192 -1.13 4.68 24.23
C GLY A 192 -0.61 4.10 22.90
N ARG A 193 0.42 4.71 22.28
CA ARG A 193 0.92 4.31 20.94
C ARG A 193 1.71 2.99 20.91
N LYS A 194 1.87 2.33 22.05
CA LYS A 194 2.48 0.99 22.14
C LYS A 194 1.50 -0.16 21.87
N GLY A 195 0.21 0.11 21.77
CA GLY A 195 -0.80 -0.94 21.70
C GLY A 195 -0.80 -1.70 20.37
N ILE A 196 -0.77 -3.03 20.48
CA ILE A 196 -1.30 -3.98 19.50
C ILE A 196 -2.70 -3.50 19.08
N LEU A 197 -3.04 -3.61 17.80
CA LEU A 197 -4.40 -3.35 17.35
C LEU A 197 -5.28 -4.48 17.89
N ASP A 198 -6.38 -4.13 18.56
CA ASP A 198 -7.32 -5.13 19.05
C ASP A 198 -7.77 -6.05 17.90
N PRO A 199 -7.61 -7.38 18.02
CA PRO A 199 -8.00 -8.34 16.99
C PRO A 199 -9.45 -8.20 16.55
N GLN A 200 -10.37 -7.86 17.45
CA GLN A 200 -11.78 -7.65 17.10
C GLN A 200 -11.93 -6.43 16.18
N ILE A 201 -11.15 -5.38 16.42
CA ILE A 201 -11.13 -4.19 15.56
C ILE A 201 -10.46 -4.52 14.22
N ALA A 202 -9.37 -5.30 14.23
CA ALA A 202 -8.72 -5.75 13.00
C ALA A 202 -9.68 -6.57 12.14
N ALA A 203 -10.34 -7.58 12.71
CA ALA A 203 -11.36 -8.38 12.03
C ALA A 203 -12.52 -7.53 11.51
N LYS A 204 -12.96 -6.53 12.27
CA LYS A 204 -13.99 -5.58 11.81
C LYS A 204 -13.52 -4.78 10.59
N ILE A 205 -12.25 -4.40 10.53
CA ILE A 205 -11.66 -3.68 9.39
C ILE A 205 -11.50 -4.61 8.18
N GLU A 206 -11.05 -5.84 8.38
CA GLU A 206 -10.92 -6.84 7.32
C GLU A 206 -12.26 -7.18 6.66
N THR A 207 -13.33 -7.17 7.46
CA THR A 207 -14.70 -7.41 6.99
C THR A 207 -15.38 -6.14 6.45
N LEU A 208 -14.73 -4.97 6.48
CA LEU A 208 -15.26 -3.79 5.79
C LEU A 208 -15.21 -4.03 4.29
N GLU A 209 -16.40 -4.25 3.72
CA GLU A 209 -16.57 -4.46 2.30
C GLU A 209 -17.57 -3.46 1.68
N PRO A 210 -17.23 -2.15 1.64
CA PRO A 210 -18.01 -1.16 0.89
C PRO A 210 -18.22 -1.62 -0.55
N ARG A 211 -19.31 -1.15 -1.18
CA ARG A 211 -19.63 -1.47 -2.59
C ARG A 211 -18.45 -1.28 -3.55
N VAL A 212 -17.61 -0.27 -3.30
CA VAL A 212 -16.41 -0.01 -4.09
C VAL A 212 -15.39 -1.15 -3.98
N ILE A 213 -15.17 -1.69 -2.78
CA ILE A 213 -14.27 -2.84 -2.59
C ILE A 213 -14.83 -4.08 -3.29
N LYS A 214 -16.14 -4.33 -3.24
CA LYS A 214 -16.78 -5.44 -3.99
C LYS A 214 -16.52 -5.34 -5.49
N GLN A 215 -16.74 -4.16 -6.08
CA GLN A 215 -16.47 -3.92 -7.49
C GLN A 215 -14.98 -4.04 -7.84
N MET A 216 -14.09 -3.57 -6.95
CA MET A 216 -12.65 -3.77 -7.11
C MET A 216 -12.29 -5.25 -7.10
N LYS A 217 -12.83 -6.02 -6.15
CA LYS A 217 -12.59 -7.46 -6.01
C LYS A 217 -12.99 -8.21 -7.28
N GLU A 218 -14.17 -7.96 -7.82
CA GLU A 218 -14.62 -8.55 -9.10
C GLU A 218 -13.63 -8.30 -10.24
N ILE A 219 -13.19 -7.05 -10.42
CA ILE A 219 -12.28 -6.67 -11.52
C ILE A 219 -10.89 -7.26 -11.31
N LEU A 220 -10.35 -7.15 -10.10
CA LEU A 220 -8.97 -7.52 -9.78
C LEU A 220 -8.78 -9.04 -9.79
N LEU A 221 -9.72 -9.76 -9.18
CA LEU A 221 -9.68 -11.22 -9.18
C LEU A 221 -9.94 -11.79 -10.58
N ALA A 222 -10.84 -11.19 -11.37
CA ALA A 222 -10.98 -11.61 -12.77
C ALA A 222 -9.67 -11.47 -13.55
N GLY A 223 -8.92 -10.39 -13.34
CA GLY A 223 -7.59 -10.21 -13.93
C GLY A 223 -6.60 -11.28 -13.48
N LYS A 224 -6.56 -11.59 -12.17
CA LYS A 224 -5.69 -12.61 -11.60
C LYS A 224 -6.06 -14.01 -12.09
N SER A 225 -7.33 -14.41 -12.03
CA SER A 225 -7.81 -15.72 -12.46
C SER A 225 -7.46 -16.02 -13.90
N ARG A 226 -7.55 -15.03 -14.80
CA ARG A 226 -7.13 -15.18 -16.19
C ARG A 226 -5.63 -15.43 -16.33
N ALA A 227 -4.82 -14.81 -15.48
CA ALA A 227 -3.38 -15.05 -15.45
C ALA A 227 -3.04 -16.44 -14.88
N ASP A 228 -3.71 -16.84 -13.80
CA ASP A 228 -3.57 -18.17 -13.19
C ASP A 228 -4.00 -19.28 -14.17
N ALA A 229 -5.03 -19.04 -14.99
CA ALA A 229 -5.49 -19.95 -16.05
C ALA A 229 -4.60 -19.95 -17.30
N GLY A 230 -3.55 -19.12 -17.36
CA GLY A 230 -2.63 -19.03 -18.49
C GLY A 230 -3.14 -18.20 -19.69
N GLU A 231 -4.29 -17.54 -19.58
CA GLU A 231 -4.80 -16.62 -20.62
C GLU A 231 -3.97 -15.33 -20.71
N LEU A 232 -3.35 -14.91 -19.60
CA LEU A 232 -2.41 -13.80 -19.55
C LEU A 232 -1.04 -14.30 -19.16
N THR A 233 0.00 -13.84 -19.87
CA THR A 233 1.39 -14.16 -19.56
C THR A 233 1.84 -13.38 -18.32
N MET A 234 2.21 -14.08 -17.25
CA MET A 234 2.73 -13.50 -16.02
C MET A 234 4.11 -12.86 -16.24
N LEU A 235 4.24 -11.56 -15.93
CA LEU A 235 5.51 -10.85 -15.97
C LEU A 235 6.07 -10.65 -14.56
N LYS A 236 7.18 -11.33 -14.23
CA LYS A 236 7.91 -11.12 -12.95
C LYS A 236 8.42 -9.68 -12.84
N THR A 237 8.07 -8.93 -11.81
CA THR A 237 8.43 -7.50 -11.70
C THR A 237 9.91 -7.24 -11.48
N TYR A 238 10.58 -8.17 -10.79
CA TYR A 238 11.98 -8.12 -10.46
C TYR A 238 12.67 -9.38 -10.99
N ARG A 239 13.89 -9.19 -11.51
CA ARG A 239 14.83 -10.28 -11.79
C ARG A 239 16.12 -9.85 -11.11
N PRO A 240 16.72 -10.68 -10.24
CA PRO A 240 18.05 -10.38 -9.73
C PRO A 240 18.96 -10.22 -10.95
N SER A 241 19.79 -9.17 -10.96
CA SER A 241 20.90 -9.10 -11.91
C SER A 241 21.76 -10.34 -11.66
N ARG A 242 21.83 -11.24 -12.66
CA ARG A 242 22.81 -12.32 -12.69
C ARG A 242 24.21 -11.75 -12.71
#